data_AF-A0A845GTQ4-F1
#
_entry.id   AF-A0A845GTQ4-F1
#
_cell.length_a   1.000
_cell.length_b   1.000
_cell.length_c   1.000
_cell.angle_alpha   90.00
_cell.angle_beta   90.00
_cell.angle_gamma   90.00
#
_symmetry.space_group_name_H-M   'P 1'
#
loop_
_entity.id
_entity.type
_entity.pdbx_description
1 polymer ?
#
loop_
_entity_poly.entity_id
_entity_poly.type
_entity_poly.pdbx_seq_one_letter_code
_entity_poly.pdbx_strand_id
1 'polypeptide(L)'
;MDTNRQPPQFGAAQTVRSGAGQPAQAFSPTVTTLVWMNEFDRIERLYHDAANQAPRFRTPDLISACVTLVFSDEGAADKVFRHIHTCLLLQDLNTPRHAAAIWRPQYELLLALQRSSRNRHPNPHFNLDHFTTACVHLALAHENAKRLVFAHARQNTARRAGPIT
;
A
#
# COMPACT_ATOMS: atom_id res chain seq x y z
N MET A 1 30.16 77.84 -10.22
CA MET A 1 31.41 77.28 -9.69
C MET A 1 31.10 76.55 -8.40
N ASP A 2 30.24 75.53 -8.46
CA ASP A 2 30.57 74.17 -8.90
C ASP A 2 31.57 73.51 -7.95
N THR A 3 31.06 72.69 -7.03
CA THR A 3 31.32 71.23 -7.07
C THR A 3 30.60 70.56 -5.91
N ASN A 4 29.40 70.05 -6.23
CA ASN A 4 28.64 69.15 -5.38
C ASN A 4 29.38 67.80 -5.32
N ARG A 5 30.01 67.49 -4.17
CA ARG A 5 30.68 66.21 -3.91
C ARG A 5 29.63 65.17 -3.51
N GLN A 6 29.38 64.22 -4.40
CA GLN A 6 28.53 63.06 -4.13
C GLN A 6 29.42 61.84 -3.81
N PRO A 7 29.29 61.20 -2.64
CA PRO A 7 29.95 59.93 -2.36
C PRO A 7 29.19 58.73 -2.98
N PRO A 8 29.89 57.58 -3.18
CA PRO A 8 29.45 56.51 -4.06
C PRO A 8 28.29 55.67 -3.51
N GLN A 9 27.50 55.16 -4.45
CA GLN A 9 26.29 54.36 -4.24
C GLN A 9 26.66 52.96 -3.72
N PHE A 10 26.13 52.60 -2.55
CA PHE A 10 26.25 51.26 -1.97
C PHE A 10 25.11 50.36 -2.46
N GLY A 11 25.49 49.20 -2.99
CA GLY A 11 24.89 47.92 -2.65
C GLY A 11 23.50 47.61 -3.21
N ALA A 12 23.49 46.75 -4.23
CA ALA A 12 22.32 46.14 -4.84
C ALA A 12 21.25 45.68 -3.83
N ALA A 13 19.99 46.08 -4.12
CA ALA A 13 18.81 45.56 -3.46
C ALA A 13 18.75 44.03 -3.59
N GLN A 14 18.84 43.34 -2.46
CA GLN A 14 18.53 41.92 -2.35
C GLN A 14 17.03 41.76 -2.62
N THR A 15 16.69 41.36 -3.85
CA THR A 15 15.37 40.79 -4.13
C THR A 15 15.26 39.50 -3.33
N VAL A 16 14.53 39.57 -2.22
CA VAL A 16 14.00 38.43 -1.50
C VAL A 16 13.24 37.59 -2.53
N ARG A 17 13.85 36.49 -2.98
CA ARG A 17 13.13 35.47 -3.72
C ARG A 17 12.14 34.88 -2.73
N SER A 18 10.89 35.37 -2.79
CA SER A 18 9.73 34.72 -2.21
C SER A 18 9.83 33.24 -2.56
N GLY A 19 10.13 32.41 -1.57
CA GLY A 19 10.08 30.97 -1.71
C GLY A 19 8.68 30.63 -2.17
N ALA A 20 8.57 30.24 -3.44
CA ALA A 20 7.39 29.58 -3.95
C ALA A 20 7.07 28.45 -2.96
N GLY A 21 5.87 28.49 -2.40
CA GLY A 21 5.39 27.46 -1.50
C GLY A 21 5.73 26.10 -2.09
N GLN A 22 6.41 25.28 -1.30
CA GLN A 22 6.59 23.87 -1.64
C GLN A 22 5.20 23.35 -2.03
N PRO A 23 5.03 22.75 -3.23
CA PRO A 23 3.76 22.14 -3.56
C PRO A 23 3.46 21.15 -2.45
N ALA A 24 2.30 21.32 -1.80
CA ALA A 24 1.85 20.43 -0.74
C ALA A 24 2.06 18.99 -1.24
N GLN A 25 2.87 18.22 -0.51
CA GLN A 25 3.34 16.91 -0.91
C GLN A 25 2.14 16.09 -1.39
N ALA A 26 2.02 15.88 -2.71
CA ALA A 26 0.87 15.19 -3.28
C ALA A 26 0.79 13.81 -2.62
N PHE A 27 -0.27 13.55 -1.85
CA PHE A 27 -0.45 12.27 -1.18
C PHE A 27 -0.52 11.18 -2.25
N SER A 28 0.51 10.33 -2.34
CA SER A 28 0.48 9.17 -3.25
C SER A 28 -0.76 8.33 -2.95
N PRO A 29 -1.58 7.95 -3.94
CA PRO A 29 -2.79 7.17 -3.70
C PRO A 29 -2.49 5.70 -3.32
N THR A 30 -1.23 5.29 -3.45
CA THR A 30 -0.72 4.00 -3.01
C THR A 30 0.35 4.16 -1.94
N VAL A 31 0.46 3.15 -1.09
CA VAL A 31 1.46 3.06 -0.01
C VAL A 31 2.33 1.84 -0.29
N THR A 32 3.64 1.96 -0.07
CA THR A 32 4.57 0.84 -0.19
C THR A 32 4.51 -0.03 1.07
N THR A 33 4.43 -1.33 0.87
CA THR A 33 4.55 -2.39 1.87
C THR A 33 5.53 -3.46 1.35
N LEU A 34 5.67 -4.56 2.07
CA LEU A 34 6.42 -5.73 1.65
C LEU A 34 5.50 -6.96 1.58
N VAL A 35 5.80 -7.87 0.66
CA VAL A 35 5.17 -9.19 0.55
C VAL A 35 6.26 -10.24 0.44
N TRP A 36 6.09 -11.37 1.10
CA TRP A 36 7.06 -12.46 1.02
C TRP A 36 7.09 -13.06 -0.40
N MET A 37 8.25 -13.52 -0.85
CA MET A 37 8.45 -13.87 -2.27
C MET A 37 7.50 -14.96 -2.76
N ASN A 38 7.22 -15.99 -1.94
CA ASN A 38 6.29 -17.07 -2.33
C ASN A 38 4.89 -16.55 -2.65
N GLU A 39 4.35 -15.66 -1.82
CA GLU A 39 3.07 -14.99 -2.04
C GLU A 39 3.15 -14.01 -3.22
N PHE A 40 4.27 -13.31 -3.39
CA PHE A 40 4.48 -12.42 -4.51
C PHE A 40 4.50 -13.19 -5.86
N ASP A 41 5.16 -14.35 -5.93
CA ASP A 41 5.19 -15.21 -7.11
C ASP A 41 3.79 -15.73 -7.50
N ARG A 42 2.90 -15.91 -6.52
CA ARG A 42 1.49 -16.24 -6.78
C ARG A 42 0.73 -15.05 -7.38
N ILE A 43 1.02 -13.83 -6.93
CA ILE A 43 0.48 -12.61 -7.51
C ILE A 43 1.01 -12.39 -8.93
N GLU A 44 2.31 -12.60 -9.16
CA GLU A 44 2.92 -12.51 -10.51
C GLU A 44 2.28 -13.51 -11.48
N ARG A 45 2.07 -14.76 -11.04
CA ARG A 45 1.33 -15.75 -11.83
C ARG A 45 -0.09 -15.28 -12.17
N LEU A 46 -0.78 -14.63 -11.23
CA LEU A 46 -2.11 -14.07 -11.49
C LEU A 46 -2.05 -12.85 -12.43
N TYR A 47 -1.01 -12.03 -12.34
CA TYR A 47 -0.79 -10.88 -13.21
C TYR A 47 -0.56 -11.29 -14.68
N HIS A 48 0.13 -12.41 -14.88
CA HIS A 48 0.40 -13.02 -16.19
C HIS A 48 -0.70 -13.98 -16.67
N ASP A 49 -1.74 -14.24 -15.88
CA ASP A 49 -2.83 -15.13 -16.25
C ASP A 49 -3.62 -14.59 -17.45
N ALA A 50 -4.00 -15.46 -18.38
CA ALA A 50 -4.76 -15.09 -19.58
C ALA A 50 -6.13 -14.48 -19.26
N ALA A 51 -6.72 -14.74 -18.09
CA ALA A 51 -7.96 -14.12 -17.67
C ALA A 51 -7.77 -12.69 -17.12
N ASN A 52 -6.54 -12.21 -16.90
CA ASN A 52 -6.25 -10.82 -16.54
C ASN A 52 -6.23 -9.92 -17.79
N GLN A 53 -7.36 -9.86 -18.50
CA GLN A 53 -7.54 -9.08 -19.72
C GLN A 53 -8.74 -8.13 -19.58
N ALA A 54 -8.60 -6.92 -20.11
CA ALA A 54 -9.64 -5.92 -20.34
C ALA A 54 -10.64 -5.62 -19.17
N PRO A 55 -10.30 -4.69 -18.24
CA PRO A 55 -9.01 -4.05 -18.06
C PRO A 55 -8.00 -4.99 -17.41
N ARG A 56 -6.72 -4.86 -17.81
CA ARG A 56 -5.63 -5.60 -17.15
C ARG A 56 -5.33 -4.95 -15.81
N PHE A 57 -5.46 -5.73 -14.73
CA PHE A 57 -5.14 -5.27 -13.38
C PHE A 57 -3.64 -5.28 -13.15
N ARG A 58 -3.12 -4.22 -12.53
CA ARG A 58 -1.72 -4.10 -12.12
C ARG A 58 -1.53 -4.79 -10.76
N THR A 59 -0.28 -5.06 -10.38
CA THR A 59 0.07 -5.67 -9.09
C THR A 59 -0.60 -4.99 -7.88
N PRO A 60 -0.68 -3.64 -7.78
CA PRO A 60 -1.37 -3.00 -6.65
C PRO A 60 -2.88 -3.29 -6.61
N ASP A 61 -3.51 -3.43 -7.78
CA ASP A 61 -4.93 -3.77 -7.88
C ASP A 61 -5.18 -5.20 -7.39
N LEU A 62 -4.30 -6.14 -7.74
CA LEU A 62 -4.39 -7.54 -7.34
C LEU A 62 -4.13 -7.74 -5.84
N ILE A 63 -3.11 -7.09 -5.28
CA ILE A 63 -2.81 -7.16 -3.85
C ILE A 63 -3.96 -6.53 -3.04
N SER A 64 -4.43 -5.35 -3.42
CA SER A 64 -5.59 -4.73 -2.78
C SER A 64 -6.85 -5.58 -2.90
N ALA A 65 -7.06 -6.25 -4.04
CA ALA A 65 -8.18 -7.16 -4.19
C ALA A 65 -8.09 -8.37 -3.27
N CYS A 66 -6.89 -8.93 -3.03
CA CYS A 66 -6.69 -9.99 -2.06
C CYS A 66 -7.06 -9.54 -0.64
N VAL A 67 -6.60 -8.35 -0.22
CA VAL A 67 -6.98 -7.77 1.07
C VAL A 67 -8.49 -7.58 1.17
N THR A 68 -9.11 -7.02 0.12
CA THR A 68 -10.57 -6.79 0.12
C THR A 68 -11.34 -8.10 0.20
N LEU A 69 -10.90 -9.15 -0.50
CA LEU A 69 -11.53 -10.46 -0.47
C LEU A 69 -11.50 -11.05 0.94
N VAL A 70 -10.35 -11.04 1.61
CA VAL A 70 -10.23 -11.55 2.99
C VAL A 70 -11.11 -10.77 3.95
N PHE A 71 -11.17 -9.44 3.83
CA PHE A 71 -11.99 -8.58 4.68
C PHE A 71 -13.47 -8.52 4.28
N SER A 72 -13.88 -9.21 3.21
CA SER A 72 -15.30 -9.39 2.87
C SER A 72 -15.92 -10.54 3.67
N ASP A 73 -15.12 -11.33 4.37
CA ASP A 73 -15.54 -12.46 5.18
C ASP A 73 -15.64 -12.08 6.67
N GLU A 74 -16.61 -12.66 7.36
CA GLU A 74 -16.76 -12.50 8.80
C GLU A 74 -15.55 -13.11 9.53
N GLY A 75 -15.09 -12.43 10.58
CA GLY A 75 -13.92 -12.87 11.34
C GLY A 75 -12.60 -12.78 10.56
N ALA A 76 -12.49 -11.90 9.55
CA ALA A 76 -11.27 -11.68 8.78
C ALA A 76 -10.03 -11.50 9.66
N ALA A 77 -10.13 -10.69 10.73
CA ALA A 77 -9.04 -10.47 11.68
C ALA A 77 -8.57 -11.79 12.32
N ASP A 78 -9.49 -12.63 12.81
CA ASP A 78 -9.18 -13.93 13.40
C ASP A 78 -8.44 -14.85 12.42
N LYS A 79 -8.91 -14.89 11.17
CA LYS A 79 -8.30 -15.71 10.11
C LYS A 79 -6.88 -15.25 9.80
N VAL A 80 -6.67 -13.93 9.68
CA VAL A 80 -5.36 -13.34 9.42
C VAL A 80 -4.40 -13.61 10.58
N PHE A 81 -4.78 -13.30 11.83
CA PHE A 81 -3.90 -13.55 12.98
C PHE A 81 -3.59 -15.04 13.13
N ARG A 82 -4.59 -15.92 12.99
CA ARG A 82 -4.38 -17.37 13.07
C ARG A 82 -3.35 -17.84 12.05
N HIS A 83 -3.47 -17.39 10.80
CA HIS A 83 -2.51 -17.76 9.76
C HIS A 83 -1.10 -17.24 10.06
N ILE A 84 -0.97 -16.01 10.56
CA ILE A 84 0.33 -15.47 10.95
C ILE A 84 0.97 -16.32 12.06
N HIS A 85 0.20 -16.64 13.10
CA HIS A 85 0.69 -17.42 14.24
C HIS A 85 1.07 -18.87 13.89
N THR A 86 0.37 -19.49 12.95
CA THR A 86 0.52 -20.94 12.68
C THR A 86 1.39 -21.25 11.47
N CYS A 87 1.42 -20.37 10.47
CA CYS A 87 2.12 -20.63 9.21
C CYS A 87 3.31 -19.70 9.02
N LEU A 88 3.12 -18.38 9.16
CA LEU A 88 4.19 -17.41 8.85
C LEU A 88 5.34 -17.43 9.88
N LEU A 89 5.07 -17.72 11.15
CA LEU A 89 6.12 -17.83 12.16
C LEU A 89 7.02 -19.07 12.00
N LEU A 90 6.54 -20.10 11.29
CA LEU A 90 7.35 -21.30 10.99
C LEU A 90 8.24 -21.11 9.75
N GLN A 91 8.06 -20.00 9.04
CA GLN A 91 8.69 -19.73 7.78
C GLN A 91 10.07 -19.08 8.02
N ASP A 92 11.07 -19.38 7.19
CA ASP A 92 12.46 -18.93 7.41
C ASP A 92 12.53 -17.40 7.49
N LEU A 93 13.15 -16.88 8.56
CA LEU A 93 13.32 -15.43 8.78
C LEU A 93 14.09 -14.76 7.63
N ASN A 94 14.93 -15.52 6.91
CA ASN A 94 15.69 -15.07 5.75
C ASN A 94 14.90 -15.13 4.44
N THR A 95 13.62 -15.51 4.47
CA THR A 95 12.78 -15.54 3.27
C THR A 95 12.76 -14.14 2.63
N PRO A 96 13.11 -14.01 1.33
CA PRO A 96 13.16 -12.73 0.66
C PRO A 96 11.77 -12.09 0.60
N ARG A 97 11.73 -10.76 0.67
CA ARG A 97 10.52 -9.95 0.58
C ARG A 97 10.62 -9.00 -0.61
N HIS A 98 9.53 -8.83 -1.33
CA HIS A 98 9.42 -7.91 -2.46
C HIS A 98 8.66 -6.65 -2.04
N ALA A 99 9.14 -5.48 -2.45
CA ALA A 99 8.44 -4.22 -2.23
C ALA A 99 7.20 -4.15 -3.13
N ALA A 100 6.04 -3.91 -2.54
CA ALA A 100 4.78 -3.87 -3.25
C ALA A 100 3.98 -2.63 -2.90
N ALA A 101 3.30 -2.06 -3.88
CA ALA A 101 2.37 -0.96 -3.64
C ALA A 101 0.97 -1.50 -3.38
N ILE A 102 0.26 -0.88 -2.44
CA ILE A 102 -1.15 -1.18 -2.12
C ILE A 102 -1.96 0.12 -2.12
N TRP A 103 -3.22 0.08 -2.54
CA TRP A 103 -4.11 1.24 -2.47
C TRP A 103 -4.45 1.62 -1.02
N ARG A 104 -4.55 2.92 -0.75
CA ARG A 104 -4.79 3.47 0.61
C ARG A 104 -5.96 2.83 1.36
N PRO A 105 -7.16 2.63 0.79
CA PRO A 105 -8.27 2.04 1.53
C PRO A 105 -7.95 0.64 2.07
N GLN A 106 -7.21 -0.16 1.30
CA GLN A 106 -6.79 -1.50 1.73
C GLN A 106 -5.61 -1.45 2.70
N TYR A 107 -4.71 -0.49 2.56
CA TYR A 107 -3.68 -0.23 3.56
C TYR A 107 -4.28 0.09 4.93
N GLU A 108 -5.35 0.89 4.97
CA GLU A 108 -6.03 1.26 6.22
C GLU A 108 -6.63 0.05 6.95
N LEU A 109 -7.15 -0.93 6.22
CA LEU A 109 -7.60 -2.21 6.79
C LEU A 109 -6.45 -2.95 7.48
N LEU A 110 -5.28 -3.02 6.85
CA LEU A 110 -4.10 -3.66 7.43
C LEU A 110 -3.54 -2.87 8.62
N LEU A 111 -3.56 -1.54 8.53
CA LEU A 111 -3.15 -0.65 9.61
C LEU A 111 -4.07 -0.80 10.84
N ALA A 112 -5.37 -1.01 10.63
CA ALA A 112 -6.31 -1.29 11.71
C ALA A 112 -5.96 -2.61 12.44
N LEU A 113 -5.58 -3.67 11.72
CA LEU A 113 -5.08 -4.90 12.33
C LEU A 113 -3.80 -4.65 13.13
N GLN A 114 -2.85 -3.92 12.54
CA GLN A 114 -1.57 -3.62 13.20
C GLN A 114 -1.76 -2.83 14.50
N ARG A 115 -2.75 -1.94 14.56
CA ARG A 115 -3.05 -1.11 15.75
C ARG A 115 -3.95 -1.81 16.77
N SER A 116 -4.51 -2.97 16.44
CA SER A 116 -5.45 -3.68 17.30
C SER A 116 -4.81 -4.17 18.60
N SER A 117 -5.62 -4.43 19.63
CA SER A 117 -5.16 -4.99 20.91
C SER A 117 -4.51 -6.37 20.76
N ARG A 118 -4.86 -7.11 19.70
CA ARG A 118 -4.29 -8.44 19.40
C ARG A 118 -2.88 -8.39 18.85
N ASN A 119 -2.43 -7.22 18.40
CA ASN A 119 -1.06 -6.98 17.95
C ASN A 119 -0.25 -6.18 18.99
N ARG A 120 -0.68 -6.22 20.25
CA ARG A 120 -0.08 -5.50 21.38
C ARG A 120 0.17 -6.47 22.54
N HIS A 121 1.18 -6.17 23.35
CA HIS A 121 1.49 -6.92 24.58
C HIS A 121 0.21 -7.21 25.40
N PRO A 122 -0.02 -8.47 25.83
CA PRO A 122 0.95 -9.59 25.89
C PRO A 122 1.14 -10.38 24.59
N ASN A 123 0.42 -10.05 23.51
CA ASN A 123 0.53 -10.75 22.22
C ASN A 123 1.80 -10.33 21.47
N PRO A 124 2.35 -11.22 20.60
CA PRO A 124 3.48 -10.87 19.73
C PRO A 124 3.09 -9.74 18.75
N HIS A 125 4.10 -8.96 18.36
CA HIS A 125 3.93 -7.84 17.45
C HIS A 125 4.28 -8.28 16.03
N PHE A 126 3.33 -8.11 15.11
CA PHE A 126 3.48 -8.32 13.69
C PHE A 126 3.49 -7.00 12.91
N ASN A 127 4.30 -6.99 11.85
CA ASN A 127 4.47 -5.84 10.96
C ASN A 127 3.48 -5.93 9.77
N LEU A 128 3.32 -4.83 9.03
CA LEU A 128 2.43 -4.73 7.87
C LEU A 128 2.70 -5.78 6.78
N ASP A 129 3.95 -6.20 6.63
CA ASP A 129 4.35 -7.24 5.68
C ASP A 129 3.72 -8.60 6.01
N HIS A 130 3.62 -8.94 7.29
CA HIS A 130 2.96 -10.16 7.75
C HIS A 130 1.47 -10.14 7.42
N PHE A 131 0.79 -9.02 7.66
CA PHE A 131 -0.63 -8.86 7.34
C PHE A 131 -0.89 -8.87 5.84
N THR A 132 -0.04 -8.22 5.06
CA THR A 132 -0.17 -8.17 3.59
C THR A 132 0.04 -9.58 3.01
N THR A 133 1.09 -10.27 3.45
CA THR A 133 1.42 -11.63 3.03
C THR A 133 0.31 -12.62 3.41
N ALA A 134 -0.19 -12.56 4.66
CA ALA A 134 -1.30 -13.39 5.10
C ALA A 134 -2.57 -13.17 4.26
N CYS A 135 -2.90 -11.93 3.93
CA CYS A 135 -4.07 -11.63 3.10
C CYS A 135 -3.93 -12.20 1.69
N VAL A 136 -2.74 -12.07 1.07
CA VAL A 136 -2.47 -12.68 -0.24
C VAL A 136 -2.59 -14.19 -0.17
N HIS A 137 -1.99 -14.81 0.84
CA HIS A 137 -2.03 -16.25 1.02
C HIS A 137 -3.47 -16.77 1.13
N LEU A 138 -4.24 -16.19 2.05
CA LEU A 138 -5.63 -16.58 2.33
C LEU A 138 -6.52 -16.35 1.11
N ALA A 139 -6.43 -15.18 0.47
CA ALA A 139 -7.20 -14.86 -0.74
C ALA A 139 -6.94 -15.85 -1.88
N LEU A 140 -5.68 -16.25 -2.06
CA LEU A 140 -5.30 -17.16 -3.14
C LEU A 140 -5.44 -18.65 -2.78
N ALA A 141 -5.79 -18.98 -1.54
CA ALA A 141 -6.07 -20.35 -1.09
C ALA A 141 -7.49 -20.81 -1.44
N HIS A 142 -8.40 -19.91 -1.80
CA HIS A 142 -9.74 -20.27 -2.25
C HIS A 142 -9.72 -21.03 -3.59
N GLU A 143 -10.57 -22.03 -3.75
CA GLU A 143 -10.73 -22.78 -5.01
C GLU A 143 -11.05 -21.86 -6.20
N ASN A 144 -11.81 -20.79 -5.96
CA ASN A 144 -12.20 -19.80 -6.96
C ASN A 144 -11.39 -18.48 -6.86
N ALA A 145 -10.21 -18.52 -6.24
CA ALA A 145 -9.39 -17.34 -5.93
C ALA A 145 -9.27 -16.37 -7.10
N LYS A 146 -8.84 -16.85 -8.27
CA LYS A 146 -8.64 -16.02 -9.47
C LYS A 146 -9.88 -15.19 -9.83
N ARG A 147 -11.05 -15.84 -9.92
CA ARG A 147 -12.31 -15.19 -10.26
C ARG A 147 -12.69 -14.13 -9.22
N LEU A 148 -12.54 -14.47 -7.94
CA LEU A 148 -12.88 -13.59 -6.81
C LEU A 148 -11.95 -12.38 -6.74
N VAL A 149 -10.64 -12.58 -6.87
CA VAL A 149 -9.65 -11.49 -6.87
C VAL A 149 -9.91 -10.53 -8.03
N PHE A 150 -10.16 -11.01 -9.25
CA PHE A 150 -10.50 -10.11 -10.36
C PHE A 150 -11.84 -9.40 -10.17
N ALA A 151 -12.84 -10.04 -9.54
CA ALA A 151 -14.10 -9.39 -9.22
C ALA A 151 -13.90 -8.24 -8.21
N HIS A 152 -13.13 -8.45 -7.14
CA HIS A 152 -12.81 -7.40 -6.18
C HIS A 152 -11.90 -6.32 -6.78
N ALA A 153 -10.97 -6.67 -7.67
CA ALA A 153 -10.15 -5.68 -8.38
C ALA A 153 -11.00 -4.74 -9.25
N ARG A 154 -12.00 -5.27 -9.96
CA ARG A 154 -13.01 -4.49 -10.68
C ARG A 154 -13.80 -3.57 -9.75
N GLN A 155 -14.36 -4.12 -8.68
CA GLN A 155 -15.15 -3.35 -7.71
C GLN A 155 -14.35 -2.23 -7.05
N ASN A 156 -13.11 -2.51 -6.65
CA ASN A 156 -12.22 -1.52 -6.06
C ASN A 156 -11.88 -0.41 -7.05
N THR A 157 -11.60 -0.76 -8.30
CA THR A 157 -11.37 0.23 -9.37
C THR A 157 -12.58 1.11 -9.58
N ALA A 158 -13.78 0.52 -9.67
CA ALA A 158 -15.02 1.27 -9.82
C ALA A 158 -15.27 2.21 -8.62
N ARG A 159 -15.06 1.74 -7.39
CA ARG A 159 -15.19 2.59 -6.18
C ARG A 159 -14.24 3.78 -6.18
N ARG A 160 -13.01 3.59 -6.65
CA ARG A 160 -12.03 4.69 -6.76
C ARG A 160 -12.36 5.68 -7.88
N ALA A 161 -13.02 5.23 -8.93
CA ALA A 161 -13.45 6.06 -10.05
C ALA A 161 -14.79 6.76 -9.81
N GLY A 162 -15.58 6.27 -8.84
CA GLY A 162 -16.84 6.88 -8.44
C GLY A 162 -16.66 8.27 -7.80
N PRO A 163 -17.68 9.13 -7.86
CA PRO A 163 -17.62 10.45 -7.26
C PRO A 163 -17.38 10.34 -5.75
N ILE A 164 -16.44 11.13 -5.24
CA ILE A 164 -16.23 11.34 -3.81
C ILE A 164 -17.53 11.98 -3.30
N THR A 165 -18.37 11.18 -2.64
CA THR A 165 -19.61 11.66 -2.01
C THR A 165 -19.30 12.19 -0.62
#